data_AF-A0A1C5HHU9-F1
#
_entry.id   AF-A0A1C5HHU9-F1
#
_cell.length_a   1.000
_cell.length_b   1.000
_cell.length_c   1.000
_cell.angle_alpha   90.00
_cell.angle_beta   90.00
_cell.angle_gamma   90.00
#
_symmetry.space_group_name_H-M   'P 1'
#
loop_
_entity.id
_entity.type
_entity.pdbx_description
1 polymer ?
#
loop_
_entity_poly.entity_id
_entity_poly.type
_entity_poly.pdbx_seq_one_letter_code
_entity_poly.pdbx_strand_id
1 'polypeptide(L)'
;MITDDARVAGRTAYRWLRPTAVTAALLLLAYGLLRLLDGLDGHRDKDGWAWNLGHTLFLLGVVLFGVLMVGLRGVLRDGSRPRRILADVATAAGLVGVVGFVWVILGDIFGSFADAVDTPDLVLFGGPLLFELGLLTLLTLAATARPRLLPPWAPALVLAGFVAIAVNLDLLPVGAALVLAGLVPFNPPARTGAAR
;
A
#
# COMPACT_ATOMS: atom_id res chain seq x y z
N MET A 1 -23.42 -33.40 9.87
CA MET A 1 -21.95 -33.35 9.96
C MET A 1 -21.39 -32.60 8.73
N ILE A 2 -21.76 -31.33 8.53
CA ILE A 2 -21.34 -30.45 7.40
C ILE A 2 -21.21 -29.01 7.91
N THR A 3 -20.55 -28.82 9.06
CA THR A 3 -20.41 -27.49 9.70
C THR A 3 -18.99 -27.18 10.16
N ASP A 4 -18.06 -28.13 10.04
CA ASP A 4 -16.66 -27.93 10.46
C ASP A 4 -15.77 -27.35 9.35
N ASP A 5 -15.97 -27.69 8.08
CA ASP A 5 -15.11 -27.24 6.98
C ASP A 5 -15.20 -25.72 6.72
N ALA A 6 -16.41 -25.15 6.75
CA ALA A 6 -16.60 -23.72 6.61
C ALA A 6 -15.97 -22.92 7.78
N ARG A 7 -15.88 -23.53 8.97
CA ARG A 7 -15.23 -22.92 10.13
C ARG A 7 -13.72 -23.04 10.07
N VAL A 8 -13.15 -24.06 9.40
CA VAL A 8 -11.70 -24.22 9.21
C VAL A 8 -11.16 -23.20 8.20
N ALA A 9 -11.88 -22.94 7.10
CA ALA A 9 -11.47 -22.00 6.06
C ALA A 9 -11.29 -20.55 6.54
N GLY A 10 -12.04 -20.11 7.55
CA GLY A 10 -11.91 -18.77 8.13
C GLY A 10 -10.68 -18.57 9.04
N ARG A 11 -10.01 -19.65 9.50
CA ARG A 11 -8.95 -19.61 10.54
C ARG A 11 -7.56 -19.22 10.00
N THR A 12 -7.38 -19.18 8.67
CA THR A 12 -6.11 -18.92 7.96
C THR A 12 -6.12 -17.67 7.08
N ALA A 13 -7.29 -17.09 6.84
CA ALA A 13 -7.56 -16.27 5.66
C ALA A 13 -6.78 -14.96 5.53
N TYR A 14 -6.15 -14.44 6.59
CA TYR A 14 -5.52 -13.11 6.59
C TYR A 14 -4.12 -13.06 7.21
N ARG A 15 -3.47 -14.21 7.46
CA ARG A 15 -2.08 -14.24 7.98
C ARG A 15 -1.08 -13.56 7.05
N TRP A 16 -1.42 -13.49 5.77
CA TRP A 16 -0.64 -12.82 4.74
C TRP A 16 -0.71 -11.29 4.79
N LEU A 17 -1.66 -10.68 5.51
CA LEU A 17 -1.78 -9.20 5.56
C LEU A 17 -0.51 -8.54 6.09
N ARG A 18 0.06 -9.07 7.18
CA ARG A 18 1.28 -8.52 7.79
C ARG A 18 2.48 -8.62 6.86
N PRO A 19 2.89 -9.80 6.35
CA PRO A 19 4.01 -9.88 5.43
C PRO A 19 3.75 -9.06 4.16
N THR A 20 2.53 -9.04 3.61
CA THR A 20 2.20 -8.17 2.46
C THR A 20 2.41 -6.69 2.78
N ALA A 21 1.90 -6.19 3.91
CA ALA A 21 2.05 -4.79 4.30
C ALA A 21 3.51 -4.41 4.57
N VAL A 22 4.25 -5.26 5.28
CA VAL A 22 5.66 -5.03 5.59
C VAL A 22 6.52 -5.10 4.33
N THR A 23 6.32 -6.10 3.47
CA THR A 23 7.05 -6.21 2.20
C THR A 23 6.74 -5.03 1.28
N ALA A 24 5.48 -4.60 1.15
CA ALA A 24 5.13 -3.42 0.37
C ALA A 24 5.88 -2.15 0.85
N ALA A 25 5.93 -1.93 2.16
CA ALA A 25 6.64 -0.79 2.74
C ALA A 25 8.17 -0.91 2.63
N LEU A 26 8.73 -2.11 2.73
CA LEU A 26 10.16 -2.35 2.51
C LEU A 26 10.57 -2.12 1.05
N LEU A 27 9.72 -2.51 0.09
CA LEU A 27 9.95 -2.24 -1.33
C LEU A 27 9.91 -0.73 -1.63
N LEU A 28 8.95 -0.01 -1.04
CA LEU A 28 8.90 1.45 -1.12
C LEU A 28 10.14 2.11 -0.51
N LEU A 29 10.61 1.62 0.63
CA LEU A 29 11.83 2.10 1.28
C LEU A 29 13.06 1.84 0.41
N ALA A 30 13.20 0.63 -0.13
CA ALA A 30 14.28 0.27 -1.03
C ALA A 30 14.29 1.14 -2.30
N TYR A 31 13.11 1.42 -2.88
CA TYR A 31 12.97 2.39 -3.97
C TYR A 31 13.49 3.77 -3.56
N GLY A 32 13.06 4.29 -2.40
CA GLY A 32 13.51 5.60 -1.92
C GLY A 32 15.02 5.68 -1.72
N LEU A 33 15.63 4.61 -1.19
CA LEU A 33 17.08 4.54 -1.01
C LEU A 33 17.81 4.54 -2.36
N LEU A 34 17.35 3.75 -3.33
CA LEU A 34 17.92 3.76 -4.68
C LEU A 34 17.75 5.13 -5.35
N ARG A 35 16.61 5.80 -5.16
CA ARG A 35 16.36 7.16 -5.68
C ARG A 35 17.30 8.21 -5.07
N LEU A 36 17.69 8.06 -3.82
CA LEU A 36 18.71 8.92 -3.20
C LEU A 36 20.09 8.61 -3.75
N LEU A 37 20.47 7.33 -3.82
CA LEU A 37 21.76 6.90 -4.35
C LEU A 37 21.98 7.36 -5.79
N ASP A 38 20.95 7.19 -6.63
CA ASP A 38 20.94 7.65 -8.02
C ASP A 38 21.06 9.18 -8.14
N GLY A 39 20.65 9.93 -7.11
CA GLY A 39 20.66 11.39 -7.07
C GLY A 39 21.87 12.04 -6.40
N LEU A 40 22.85 11.27 -5.92
CA LEU A 40 23.95 11.80 -5.09
C LEU A 40 24.89 12.75 -5.86
N ASP A 41 25.01 12.59 -7.17
CA ASP A 41 25.81 13.46 -8.04
C ASP A 41 24.98 14.64 -8.61
N GLY A 42 23.72 14.78 -8.20
CA GLY A 42 22.80 15.80 -8.68
C GLY A 42 22.13 15.47 -10.02
N HIS A 43 22.45 14.35 -10.64
CA HIS A 43 21.77 13.82 -11.82
C HIS A 43 20.93 12.59 -11.43
N ARG A 44 19.99 12.16 -12.29
CA ARG A 44 19.27 10.90 -12.11
C ARG A 44 19.20 10.23 -13.47
N ASP A 45 19.99 9.18 -13.64
CA ASP A 45 20.15 8.50 -14.91
C ASP A 45 18.96 7.56 -15.14
N LYS A 46 18.04 7.96 -16.03
CA LYS A 46 16.84 7.18 -16.34
C LYS A 46 17.15 5.85 -17.03
N ASP A 47 18.31 5.73 -17.66
CA ASP A 47 18.79 4.47 -18.25
C ASP A 47 19.63 3.66 -17.26
N GLY A 48 19.91 4.24 -16.10
CA GLY A 48 20.71 3.66 -15.02
C GLY A 48 20.05 2.45 -14.36
N TRP A 49 20.89 1.57 -13.82
CA TRP A 49 20.42 0.38 -13.10
C TRP A 49 19.66 0.75 -11.82
N ALA A 50 20.04 1.84 -11.15
CA ALA A 50 19.40 2.29 -9.91
C ALA A 50 17.99 2.81 -10.18
N TRP A 51 17.79 3.56 -11.26
CA TRP A 51 16.48 3.99 -11.75
C TRP A 51 15.58 2.79 -12.06
N ASN A 52 16.04 1.88 -12.91
CA ASN A 52 15.26 0.73 -13.35
C ASN A 52 14.89 -0.23 -12.21
N LEU A 53 15.87 -0.57 -11.36
CA LEU A 53 15.62 -1.41 -10.19
C LEU A 53 14.69 -0.70 -9.19
N GLY A 54 14.91 0.59 -8.95
CA GLY A 54 14.08 1.39 -8.05
C GLY A 54 12.62 1.39 -8.48
N HIS A 55 12.34 1.73 -9.74
CA HIS A 55 10.96 1.74 -10.26
C HIS A 55 10.35 0.34 -10.31
N THR A 56 11.14 -0.71 -10.56
CA THR A 56 10.66 -2.10 -10.46
C THR A 56 10.24 -2.47 -9.04
N LEU A 57 11.04 -2.11 -8.03
CA LEU A 57 10.68 -2.33 -6.62
C LEU A 57 9.44 -1.52 -6.24
N PHE A 58 9.35 -0.27 -6.72
CA PHE A 58 8.19 0.57 -6.50
C PHE A 58 6.91 -0.04 -7.10
N LEU A 59 6.99 -0.54 -8.34
CA LEU A 59 5.90 -1.23 -9.02
C LEU A 59 5.39 -2.42 -8.19
N LEU A 60 6.30 -3.28 -7.73
CA LEU A 60 5.96 -4.43 -6.89
C LEU A 60 5.33 -3.98 -5.56
N GLY A 61 5.85 -2.91 -4.95
CA GLY A 61 5.31 -2.31 -3.74
C GLY A 61 3.86 -1.83 -3.91
N VAL A 62 3.58 -1.09 -4.99
CA VAL A 62 2.24 -0.59 -5.34
C VAL A 62 1.25 -1.74 -5.54
N VAL A 63 1.66 -2.79 -6.25
CA VAL A 63 0.82 -4.00 -6.44
C VAL A 63 0.51 -4.66 -5.10
N LEU A 64 1.51 -4.83 -4.22
CA LEU A 64 1.29 -5.40 -2.89
C LEU A 64 0.40 -4.52 -2.00
N PHE A 65 0.48 -3.20 -2.11
CA PHE A 65 -0.48 -2.31 -1.44
C PHE A 65 -1.90 -2.50 -1.97
N GLY A 66 -2.08 -2.71 -3.28
CA GLY A 66 -3.37 -3.09 -3.85
C GLY A 66 -3.90 -4.41 -3.27
N VAL A 67 -3.05 -5.43 -3.14
CA VAL A 67 -3.38 -6.70 -2.47
C VAL A 67 -3.76 -6.48 -1.01
N LEU A 68 -3.03 -5.62 -0.29
CA LEU A 68 -3.36 -5.25 1.09
C LEU A 68 -4.75 -4.60 1.19
N MET A 69 -5.11 -3.69 0.28
CA MET A 69 -6.43 -3.04 0.25
C MET A 69 -7.55 -4.08 0.11
N VAL A 70 -7.42 -5.03 -0.82
CA VAL A 70 -8.39 -6.12 -1.01
C VAL A 70 -8.51 -6.98 0.26
N GLY A 71 -7.39 -7.24 0.93
CA GLY A 71 -7.37 -7.96 2.20
C GLY A 71 -8.09 -7.22 3.33
N LEU A 72 -7.82 -5.92 3.49
CA LEU A 72 -8.47 -5.07 4.48
C LEU A 72 -9.97 -4.97 4.24
N ARG A 73 -10.39 -4.85 2.98
CA ARG A 73 -11.80 -4.94 2.59
C ARG A 73 -12.45 -6.21 3.12
N GLY A 74 -11.79 -7.36 2.93
CA GLY A 74 -12.26 -8.66 3.42
C GLY A 74 -12.48 -8.68 4.94
N VAL A 75 -11.52 -8.14 5.71
CA VAL A 75 -11.62 -8.04 7.18
C VAL A 75 -12.77 -7.14 7.64
N LEU A 76 -13.07 -6.10 6.86
CA LEU A 76 -14.11 -5.10 7.18
C LEU A 76 -15.52 -5.54 6.76
N ARG A 77 -15.69 -6.70 6.12
CA ARG A 77 -16.98 -7.20 5.63
C ARG A 77 -18.01 -7.50 6.72
N ASP A 78 -17.57 -7.88 7.91
CA ASP A 78 -18.46 -8.22 9.04
C ASP A 78 -18.98 -6.98 9.80
N GLY A 79 -18.66 -5.76 9.32
CA GLY A 79 -19.05 -4.51 9.95
C GLY A 79 -20.49 -4.06 9.64
N SER A 80 -20.87 -2.91 10.21
CA SER A 80 -22.14 -2.24 9.89
C SER A 80 -22.24 -1.90 8.40
N ARG A 81 -23.47 -1.79 7.87
CA ARG A 81 -23.72 -1.47 6.45
C ARG A 81 -22.96 -0.21 5.97
N PRO A 82 -22.96 0.93 6.69
CA PRO A 82 -22.19 2.11 6.27
C PRO A 82 -20.68 1.84 6.17
N ARG A 83 -20.11 1.09 7.12
CA ARG A 83 -18.69 0.73 7.13
C ARG A 83 -18.33 -0.15 5.94
N ARG A 84 -19.19 -1.10 5.60
CA ARG A 84 -18.98 -2.00 4.45
C ARG A 84 -18.96 -1.20 3.14
N ILE A 85 -19.92 -0.29 2.95
CA ILE A 85 -19.97 0.60 1.79
C ILE A 85 -18.70 1.46 1.72
N LEU A 86 -18.29 2.07 2.83
CA LEU A 86 -17.09 2.90 2.84
C LEU A 86 -15.83 2.08 2.53
N ALA A 87 -15.71 0.84 3.04
CA ALA A 87 -14.61 -0.06 2.70
C ALA A 87 -14.62 -0.47 1.21
N ASP A 88 -15.80 -0.73 0.63
CA ASP A 88 -15.96 -1.04 -0.79
C ASP A 88 -15.52 0.14 -1.67
N VAL A 89 -16.00 1.36 -1.37
CA VAL A 89 -15.65 2.59 -2.08
C VAL A 89 -14.15 2.89 -1.95
N ALA A 90 -13.60 2.81 -0.74
CA ALA A 90 -12.18 3.06 -0.49
C ALA A 90 -11.29 2.06 -1.23
N THR A 91 -11.71 0.79 -1.31
CA THR A 91 -10.98 -0.22 -2.06
C THR A 91 -11.05 0.05 -3.56
N ALA A 92 -12.24 0.39 -4.10
CA ALA A 92 -12.39 0.72 -5.50
C ALA A 92 -11.54 1.94 -5.89
N ALA A 93 -11.62 3.03 -5.12
CA ALA A 93 -10.80 4.22 -5.30
C ALA A 93 -9.31 3.89 -5.22
N GLY A 94 -8.89 3.17 -4.17
CA GLY A 94 -7.51 2.77 -3.98
C GLY A 94 -6.96 1.94 -5.14
N LEU A 95 -7.74 1.00 -5.67
CA LEU A 95 -7.35 0.16 -6.81
C LEU A 95 -7.30 0.94 -8.13
N VAL A 96 -8.18 1.91 -8.34
CA VAL A 96 -8.04 2.86 -9.46
C VAL A 96 -6.72 3.63 -9.32
N GLY A 97 -6.38 4.05 -8.10
CA GLY A 97 -5.10 4.69 -7.81
C GLY A 97 -3.89 3.78 -8.06
N VAL A 98 -3.98 2.50 -7.69
CA VAL A 98 -2.95 1.47 -8.02
C VAL A 98 -2.73 1.39 -9.52
N VAL A 99 -3.81 1.33 -10.32
CA VAL A 99 -3.70 1.31 -11.78
C VAL A 99 -3.05 2.59 -12.31
N GLY A 100 -3.39 3.76 -11.75
CA GLY A 100 -2.75 5.02 -12.10
C GLY A 100 -1.25 5.05 -11.79
N PHE A 101 -0.83 4.57 -10.61
CA PHE A 101 0.58 4.43 -10.29
C PHE A 101 1.30 3.46 -11.22
N VAL A 102 0.69 2.30 -11.51
CA VAL A 102 1.26 1.32 -12.46
C VAL A 102 1.49 1.99 -13.81
N TRP A 103 0.53 2.78 -14.31
CA TRP A 103 0.70 3.52 -15.55
C TRP A 103 1.92 4.46 -15.52
N VAL A 104 2.02 5.30 -14.49
CA VAL A 104 3.14 6.25 -14.34
C VAL A 104 4.47 5.51 -14.28
N ILE A 105 4.55 4.45 -13.48
CA ILE A 105 5.78 3.67 -13.30
C ILE A 105 6.19 2.97 -14.59
N LEU A 106 5.23 2.48 -15.39
CA LEU A 106 5.53 1.91 -16.71
C LEU A 106 6.09 2.96 -17.67
N GLY A 107 5.60 4.21 -17.62
CA GLY A 107 6.21 5.33 -18.36
C GLY A 107 7.62 5.67 -17.91
N ASP A 108 7.90 5.56 -16.61
CA ASP A 108 9.24 5.78 -16.06
C ASP A 108 10.24 4.67 -16.44
N ILE A 109 9.78 3.42 -16.58
CA ILE A 109 10.64 2.27 -16.94
C ILE A 109 10.79 2.12 -18.45
N PHE A 110 9.74 2.37 -19.23
CA PHE A 110 9.70 2.10 -20.66
C PHE A 110 9.52 3.41 -21.44
N GLY A 111 10.62 3.98 -21.93
CA GLY A 111 10.58 5.19 -22.77
C GLY A 111 9.64 5.07 -23.96
N SER A 112 9.61 3.92 -24.63
CA SER A 112 8.69 3.66 -25.75
C SER A 112 7.20 3.66 -25.36
N PHE A 113 6.87 3.37 -24.10
CA PHE A 113 5.50 3.50 -23.61
C PHE A 113 5.14 4.98 -23.41
N ALA A 114 6.05 5.75 -22.80
CA ALA A 114 5.88 7.19 -22.63
C ALA A 114 5.78 7.93 -23.96
N ASP A 115 6.57 7.53 -24.97
CA ASP A 115 6.53 8.10 -26.32
C ASP A 115 5.24 7.76 -27.08
N ALA A 116 4.62 6.61 -26.77
CA ALA A 116 3.42 6.14 -27.45
C ALA A 116 2.13 6.75 -26.88
N VAL A 117 2.08 6.96 -25.56
CA VAL A 117 0.90 7.52 -24.89
C VAL A 117 1.32 8.46 -23.77
N ASP A 118 1.04 9.74 -23.97
CA ASP A 118 1.21 10.75 -22.92
C ASP A 118 0.42 10.38 -21.68
N THR A 119 1.03 10.58 -20.50
CA THR A 119 0.33 10.33 -19.23
C THR A 119 -0.60 11.51 -18.93
N PRO A 120 -1.93 11.30 -18.87
CA PRO A 120 -2.85 12.38 -18.54
C PRO A 120 -2.63 12.90 -17.12
N ASP A 121 -2.81 14.19 -16.88
CA ASP A 121 -2.70 14.81 -15.54
C ASP A 121 -3.56 14.09 -14.49
N LEU A 122 -4.75 13.62 -14.90
CA LEU A 122 -5.64 12.85 -14.02
C LEU A 122 -5.01 11.53 -13.56
N VAL A 123 -4.19 10.89 -14.41
CA VAL A 123 -3.46 9.68 -14.04
C VAL A 123 -2.25 10.04 -13.18
N LEU A 124 -1.49 11.06 -13.60
CA LEU A 124 -0.28 11.52 -12.92
C LEU A 124 -0.54 11.98 -11.48
N PHE A 125 -1.60 12.78 -11.26
CA PHE A 125 -1.93 13.33 -9.94
C PHE A 125 -3.09 12.58 -9.26
N GLY A 126 -4.10 12.18 -10.03
CA GLY A 126 -5.28 11.51 -9.48
C GLY A 126 -5.00 10.06 -9.09
N GLY A 127 -4.10 9.35 -9.77
CA GLY A 127 -3.67 8.01 -9.40
C GLY A 127 -3.11 7.95 -7.97
N PRO A 128 -2.04 8.71 -7.67
CA PRO A 128 -1.48 8.80 -6.32
C PRO A 128 -2.50 9.22 -5.26
N LEU A 129 -3.29 10.25 -5.54
CA LEU A 129 -4.29 10.75 -4.59
C LEU A 129 -5.34 9.68 -4.25
N LEU A 130 -5.88 8.99 -5.25
CA LEU A 130 -6.88 7.95 -5.04
C LEU A 130 -6.29 6.73 -4.30
N PHE A 131 -5.05 6.38 -4.60
CA PHE A 131 -4.31 5.32 -3.89
C PHE A 131 -4.19 5.65 -2.39
N GLU A 132 -3.69 6.83 -2.07
CA GLU A 132 -3.46 7.27 -0.69
C GLU A 132 -4.77 7.37 0.09
N LEU A 133 -5.80 8.00 -0.48
CA LEU A 133 -7.12 8.13 0.14
C LEU A 133 -7.77 6.77 0.38
N GLY A 134 -7.69 5.86 -0.59
CA GLY A 134 -8.20 4.50 -0.46
C GLY A 134 -7.52 3.73 0.67
N LEU A 135 -6.18 3.74 0.69
CA LEU A 135 -5.39 3.04 1.71
C LEU A 135 -5.64 3.63 3.10
N LEU A 136 -5.55 4.95 3.25
CA LEU A 136 -5.72 5.62 4.55
C LEU A 136 -7.12 5.43 5.11
N THR A 137 -8.16 5.44 4.25
CA THR A 137 -9.53 5.14 4.68
C THR A 137 -9.63 3.72 5.20
N LEU A 138 -9.08 2.74 4.50
CA LEU A 138 -9.09 1.33 4.94
C LEU A 138 -8.31 1.11 6.22
N LEU A 139 -7.13 1.73 6.37
CA LEU A 139 -6.33 1.65 7.59
C LEU A 139 -7.04 2.30 8.78
N THR A 140 -7.70 3.45 8.57
CA THR A 140 -8.49 4.14 9.59
C THR A 140 -9.70 3.29 10.03
N LEU A 141 -10.41 2.71 9.06
CA LEU A 141 -11.50 1.77 9.34
C LEU A 141 -10.99 0.53 10.09
N ALA A 142 -9.85 -0.01 9.72
CA ALA A 142 -9.24 -1.16 10.39
C ALA A 142 -8.85 -0.82 11.83
N ALA A 143 -8.17 0.30 12.07
CA ALA A 143 -7.73 0.73 13.39
C ALA A 143 -8.92 1.02 14.34
N THR A 144 -10.00 1.60 13.82
CA THR A 144 -11.20 1.93 14.60
C THR A 144 -12.13 0.73 14.82
N ALA A 145 -12.30 -0.13 13.80
CA ALA A 145 -13.21 -1.29 13.87
C ALA A 145 -12.56 -2.51 14.52
N ARG A 146 -11.24 -2.66 14.41
CA ARG A 146 -10.46 -3.81 14.85
C ARG A 146 -9.16 -3.34 15.54
N PRO A 147 -9.21 -2.73 16.74
CA PRO A 147 -8.01 -2.20 17.42
C PRO A 147 -6.90 -3.23 17.70
N ARG A 148 -7.24 -4.53 17.69
CA ARG A 148 -6.26 -5.64 17.81
C ARG A 148 -5.47 -5.89 16.53
N LEU A 149 -5.99 -5.47 15.38
CA LEU A 149 -5.34 -5.64 14.07
C LEU A 149 -4.28 -4.57 13.82
N LEU A 150 -4.59 -3.32 14.19
CA LEU A 150 -3.76 -2.16 13.91
C LEU A 150 -3.97 -1.09 15.01
N PRO A 151 -2.90 -0.49 15.56
CA PRO A 151 -3.03 0.56 16.56
C PRO A 151 -3.59 1.87 15.97
N PRO A 152 -4.22 2.74 16.78
CA PRO A 152 -4.88 3.96 16.29
C PRO A 152 -3.93 5.01 15.71
N TRP A 153 -2.63 4.96 16.05
CA TRP A 153 -1.62 5.88 15.52
C TRP A 153 -1.05 5.46 14.16
N ALA A 154 -1.27 4.22 13.72
CA ALA A 154 -0.71 3.72 12.48
C ALA A 154 -1.17 4.49 11.23
N PRO A 155 -2.48 4.80 11.05
CA PRO A 155 -2.91 5.62 9.91
C PRO A 155 -2.25 7.01 9.89
N ALA A 156 -2.00 7.60 11.06
CA ALA A 156 -1.34 8.90 11.15
C ALA A 156 0.13 8.85 10.72
N LEU A 157 0.86 7.79 11.07
CA LEU A 157 2.24 7.60 10.57
C LEU A 157 2.28 7.38 9.06
N VAL A 158 1.36 6.56 8.52
CA VAL A 158 1.26 6.35 7.07
C VAL A 158 0.93 7.65 6.34
N LEU A 159 -0.01 8.44 6.86
CA LEU A 159 -0.33 9.76 6.32
C LEU A 159 0.88 10.70 6.37
N ALA A 160 1.57 10.78 7.51
CA ALA A 160 2.78 11.59 7.64
C ALA A 160 3.86 11.17 6.63
N GLY A 161 3.97 9.85 6.38
CA GLY A 161 4.87 9.31 5.37
C GLY A 161 4.52 9.76 3.96
N PHE A 162 3.25 9.67 3.55
CA PHE A 162 2.80 10.15 2.25
C PHE A 162 2.93 11.67 2.09
N VAL A 163 2.59 12.44 3.12
CA VAL A 163 2.79 13.90 3.12
C VAL A 163 4.26 14.25 2.94
N ALA A 164 5.19 13.55 3.60
CA ALA A 164 6.62 13.78 3.42
C ALA A 164 7.05 13.55 1.95
N ILE A 165 6.59 12.46 1.33
CA ILE A 165 6.85 12.11 -0.08
C ILE A 165 6.27 13.17 -1.03
N ALA A 166 5.05 13.64 -0.76
CA ALA A 166 4.37 14.64 -1.57
C ALA A 166 5.02 16.03 -1.49
N VAL A 167 5.55 16.41 -0.31
CA VAL A 167 6.28 17.67 -0.12
C VAL A 167 7.60 17.66 -0.89
N ASN A 168 8.34 16.55 -0.81
CA ASN A 168 9.58 16.39 -1.55
C ASN A 168 9.89 14.90 -1.76
N LEU A 169 10.07 14.51 -3.02
CA LEU A 169 10.44 13.14 -3.39
C LEU A 169 11.82 12.71 -2.88
N ASP A 170 12.70 13.62 -2.43
CA ASP A 170 13.94 13.25 -1.75
C ASP A 170 13.69 12.76 -0.31
N LEU A 171 12.52 13.06 0.26
CA LEU A 171 12.10 12.52 1.57
C LEU A 171 11.55 11.10 1.46
N LEU A 172 11.63 10.44 0.30
CA LEU A 172 11.07 9.10 0.10
C LEU A 172 11.53 8.07 1.13
N PRO A 173 12.83 7.99 1.50
CA PRO A 173 13.24 7.05 2.54
C PRO A 173 12.62 7.34 3.90
N VAL A 174 12.51 8.62 4.28
CA VAL A 174 11.89 9.03 5.54
C VAL A 174 10.39 8.72 5.51
N GLY A 175 9.71 9.08 4.43
CA GLY A 175 8.30 8.80 4.24
C GLY A 175 7.99 7.30 4.24
N ALA A 176 8.78 6.51 3.52
CA ALA A 176 8.66 5.06 3.49
C ALA A 176 8.96 4.41 4.86
N ALA A 177 9.92 4.95 5.62
CA ALA A 177 10.18 4.49 6.98
C ALA A 177 9.00 4.78 7.92
N LEU A 178 8.32 5.92 7.77
CA LEU A 178 7.08 6.24 8.51
C LEU A 178 5.93 5.31 8.11
N VAL A 179 5.76 5.04 6.81
CA VAL A 179 4.79 4.06 6.30
C VAL A 179 5.08 2.67 6.90
N LEU A 180 6.34 2.23 6.86
CA LEU A 180 6.77 0.96 7.47
C LEU A 180 6.47 0.93 8.97
N ALA A 181 6.83 1.98 9.72
CA ALA A 181 6.57 2.07 11.15
C ALA A 181 5.06 1.98 11.47
N GLY A 182 4.21 2.58 10.63
CA GLY A 182 2.75 2.44 10.73
C GLY A 182 2.24 1.03 10.46
N LEU A 183 2.92 0.26 9.60
CA LEU A 183 2.45 -1.05 9.14
C LEU A 183 3.08 -2.25 9.85
N VAL A 184 4.28 -2.12 10.44
CA VAL A 184 4.92 -3.18 11.24
C VAL A 184 4.05 -3.75 12.37
N PRO A 185 3.23 -2.93 13.08
CA PRO A 185 2.33 -3.41 14.13
C PRO A 185 1.14 -4.24 13.64
N PHE A 186 0.98 -4.45 12.33
CA PHE A 186 -0.10 -5.29 11.80
C PHE A 186 -0.08 -6.63 12.52
N ASN A 187 -1.15 -6.92 13.25
CA ASN A 187 -1.29 -8.16 14.00
C ASN A 187 -2.57 -8.86 13.55
N PRO A 188 -2.51 -9.66 12.47
CA PRO A 188 -3.65 -10.44 12.02
C PRO A 188 -4.16 -11.30 13.18
N PRO A 189 -5.49 -11.41 13.37
CA PRO A 189 -6.04 -12.13 14.52
C PRO A 189 -5.51 -13.58 14.58
N ALA A 190 -4.65 -13.86 15.54
CA ALA A 190 -4.30 -15.22 15.97
C ALA A 190 -5.34 -15.66 17.02
N ARG A 191 -5.86 -16.89 16.94
CA ARG A 191 -6.71 -17.37 18.04
C ARG A 191 -5.85 -17.62 19.26
N THR A 192 -6.21 -16.94 20.34
CA THR A 192 -6.15 -17.46 21.70
C THR A 192 -6.87 -18.81 21.71
N GLY A 193 -6.15 -19.87 22.08
CA GLY A 193 -6.74 -21.16 22.39
C GLY A 193 -7.77 -20.96 23.50
N ALA A 194 -8.99 -21.43 23.27
CA ALA A 194 -9.94 -21.57 24.36
C ALA A 194 -9.49 -22.79 25.15
N ALA A 195 -9.12 -22.55 26.41
CA ALA A 195 -9.11 -23.56 27.44
C ALA A 195 -10.41 -24.39 27.35
N ARG A 196 -10.25 -25.70 27.31
CA ARG A 196 -11.18 -26.66 27.90
C ARG A 196 -10.36 -27.55 28.79
#